data_AF-A0A377XIC3-F1
#
_entry.id   AF-A0A377XIC3-F1
#
_cell.length_a   1.000
_cell.length_b   1.000
_cell.length_c   1.000
_cell.angle_alpha   90.00
_cell.angle_beta   90.00
_cell.angle_gamma   90.00
#
_symmetry.space_group_name_H-M   'P 1'
#
loop_
_entity.id
_entity.type
_entity.pdbx_description
1 polymer ?
#
loop_
_entity_poly.entity_id
_entity_poly.type
_entity_poly.pdbx_seq_one_letter_code
_entity_poly.pdbx_strand_id
1 'polypeptide(L)'
;MKKVVTVCPYCASGCKINLVVDNGKIVRAEAAQGKTNQGTLCLKGYYGWDFINDTQILTPRLKTPMIRRQRGGKLEAVSWDEALDYVATRLSAIKAKYGPDAIQPPAPPRHR
;
A
#
# COMPACT_ATOMS: atom_id res chain seq x y z
N MET A 1 -2.37 24.31 7.31
CA MET A 1 -1.35 23.36 7.83
C MET A 1 -1.81 22.62 9.09
N LYS A 2 -1.79 21.29 9.09
CA LYS A 2 -2.08 20.41 10.24
C LYS A 2 -1.05 19.29 10.38
N LYS A 3 -0.89 18.73 11.58
CA LYS A 3 -0.04 17.55 11.83
C LYS A 3 -0.90 16.31 12.02
N VAL A 4 -0.56 15.22 11.33
CA VAL A 4 -1.23 13.92 11.44
C VAL A 4 -0.24 12.90 11.99
N VAL A 5 -0.54 12.32 13.16
CA VAL A 5 0.31 11.30 13.78
C VAL A 5 0.15 9.98 13.05
N THR A 6 1.27 9.33 12.73
CA THR A 6 1.31 7.97 12.17
C THR A 6 2.51 7.19 12.70
N VAL A 7 2.66 5.94 12.26
CA VAL A 7 3.82 5.08 12.52
C VAL A 7 4.65 4.92 11.24
N CYS A 8 5.97 4.94 11.39
CA CYS A 8 6.91 4.73 10.28
C CYS A 8 6.68 3.36 9.59
N PRO A 9 6.49 3.31 8.26
CA PRO A 9 6.13 2.07 7.55
C PRO A 9 7.34 1.19 7.16
N TYR A 10 8.53 1.47 7.71
CA TYR A 10 9.78 0.87 7.25
C TYR A 10 10.23 -0.36 8.04
N CYS A 11 10.85 -0.15 9.20
CA CYS A 11 11.34 -1.23 10.06
C CYS A 11 10.47 -1.35 11.32
N ALA A 12 10.69 -2.43 12.07
CA ALA A 12 9.89 -2.76 13.25
C ALA A 12 10.11 -1.83 14.47
N SER A 13 10.98 -0.82 14.38
CA SER A 13 11.23 0.13 15.47
C SER A 13 9.97 0.92 15.89
N GLY A 14 8.95 1.00 15.03
CA GLY A 14 7.65 1.57 15.39
C GLY A 14 7.68 3.07 15.68
N CYS A 15 8.62 3.81 15.09
CA CYS A 15 8.80 5.24 15.34
C CYS A 15 7.52 6.03 15.01
N LYS A 16 7.11 6.95 15.89
CA LYS A 16 5.98 7.86 15.64
C LYS A 16 6.44 9.06 14.81
N ILE A 17 5.64 9.41 13.81
CA ILE A 17 5.89 10.50 12.86
C ILE A 17 4.71 11.47 12.91
N ASN A 18 4.99 12.77 12.89
CA ASN A 18 4.02 13.79 12.51
C ASN A 18 4.20 14.07 11.02
N LEU A 19 3.22 13.67 10.21
CA LEU A 19 3.14 14.12 8.82
C LEU A 19 2.52 15.51 8.82
N VAL A 20 3.26 16.49 8.32
CA VAL A 20 2.76 17.85 8.15
C VAL A 20 2.00 17.90 6.83
N VAL A 21 0.72 18.23 6.92
CA VAL A 21 -0.21 18.27 5.80
C VAL A 21 -0.64 19.70 5.54
N ASP A 22 -0.52 20.14 4.30
CA ASP A 22 -1.00 21.42 3.84
C ASP A 22 -1.73 21.26 2.50
N ASN A 23 -2.90 21.89 2.36
CA ASN A 23 -3.77 21.80 1.18
C ASN A 23 -3.98 20.34 0.68
N GLY A 24 -4.21 19.42 1.62
CA GLY A 24 -4.47 18.01 1.32
C GLY A 24 -3.24 17.18 0.93
N LYS A 25 -2.04 17.78 0.91
CA LYS A 25 -0.78 17.11 0.56
C LYS A 25 0.18 17.06 1.74
N ILE A 26 0.97 15.99 1.83
CA ILE A 26 2.07 15.92 2.79
C ILE A 26 3.20 16.80 2.28
N VAL A 27 3.71 17.71 3.12
CA VAL A 27 4.80 18.64 2.78
C VAL A 27 6.13 18.26 3.44
N ARG A 28 6.09 17.60 4.60
CA ARG A 28 7.26 17.04 5.29
C ARG A 28 6.86 16.04 6.36
N ALA A 29 7.80 15.20 6.77
CA ALA A 29 7.72 14.38 7.97
C ALA A 29 8.62 14.99 9.06
N GLU A 30 8.18 14.91 10.31
CA GLU A 30 9.01 15.20 11.48
C GLU A 30 8.77 14.15 12.57
N ALA A 31 9.74 13.99 13.46
CA ALA A 31 9.63 13.04 14.54
C ALA A 31 8.54 13.47 15.54
N ALA A 32 7.66 12.55 15.89
CA ALA A 32 6.76 12.71 17.03
C ALA A 32 7.39 12.09 18.29
N GLN A 33 6.84 12.44 19.46
CA GLN A 33 7.24 11.87 20.75
C GLN A 33 6.64 10.47 20.94
N GLY A 34 7.15 9.50 20.17
CA GLY A 34 6.79 8.09 20.31
C GLY A 34 7.58 7.38 21.41
N LYS A 35 7.02 6.30 21.94
CA LYS A 35 7.65 5.52 23.02
C LYS A 35 9.05 5.00 22.66
N THR A 36 9.24 4.56 21.42
CA THR A 36 10.50 3.97 20.95
C THR A 36 11.49 5.00 20.42
N ASN A 37 11.01 6.09 19.82
CA ASN A 37 11.86 7.03 19.09
C ASN A 37 12.02 8.41 19.76
N GLN A 38 11.14 8.79 20.71
CA GLN A 38 11.28 9.96 21.58
C GLN A 38 11.70 11.26 20.85
N GLY A 39 11.09 11.53 19.70
CA GLY A 39 11.41 12.72 18.90
C GLY A 39 12.60 12.56 17.93
N THR A 40 13.04 11.34 17.64
CA THR A 40 14.08 11.07 16.62
C THR A 40 13.56 10.22 15.46
N LEU A 41 14.15 10.39 14.27
CA LEU A 41 13.91 9.55 13.09
C LEU A 41 15.22 9.32 12.35
N CYS A 42 15.36 8.15 11.71
CA CYS A 42 16.43 7.91 10.75
C CYS A 42 16.07 8.47 9.37
N LEU A 43 17.02 8.40 8.42
CA LEU A 43 16.85 8.88 7.04
C LEU A 43 15.55 8.40 6.38
N LYS A 44 15.22 7.11 6.54
CA LYS A 44 14.00 6.52 5.96
C LYS A 44 12.73 7.16 6.51
N GLY A 45 12.65 7.37 7.82
CA GLY A 45 11.46 7.98 8.45
C GLY A 45 11.31 9.46 8.13
N TYR A 46 12.42 10.16 7.90
CA TYR A 46 12.41 11.60 7.64
C TYR A 46 12.12 11.95 6.17
N TYR A 47 12.66 11.19 5.22
CA TYR A 47 12.56 11.49 3.78
C TYR A 47 11.66 10.52 3.00
N GLY A 48 11.46 9.29 3.50
CA GLY A 48 10.80 8.21 2.77
C GLY A 48 9.28 8.25 2.75
N TRP A 49 8.66 9.44 2.71
CA TRP A 49 7.20 9.59 2.65
C TRP A 49 6.71 10.02 1.27
N ASP A 50 7.61 10.49 0.41
CA ASP A 50 7.31 11.12 -0.87
C ASP A 50 6.80 10.16 -1.94
N PHE A 51 7.08 8.86 -1.81
CA PHE A 51 6.55 7.79 -2.69
C PHE A 51 5.00 7.81 -2.78
N ILE A 52 4.34 8.46 -1.81
CA ILE A 52 2.91 8.65 -1.81
C ILE A 52 2.42 9.47 -3.00
N ASN A 53 3.26 10.40 -3.48
CA ASN A 53 2.94 11.37 -4.52
C ASN A 53 3.21 10.87 -5.95
N ASP A 54 3.36 9.56 -6.16
CA ASP A 54 3.62 8.97 -7.48
C ASP A 54 4.83 9.60 -8.18
N THR A 55 6.00 9.58 -7.51
CA THR A 55 7.23 10.23 -8.01
C THR A 55 7.76 9.64 -9.32
N GLN A 56 7.35 8.41 -9.65
CA GLN A 56 7.78 7.67 -10.86
C GLN A 56 9.30 7.52 -11.01
N ILE A 57 10.09 7.77 -9.95
CA ILE A 57 11.55 7.62 -9.96
C ILE A 57 11.96 6.18 -10.27
N LEU A 58 11.22 5.20 -9.73
CA LEU A 58 11.47 3.78 -9.98
C LEU A 58 10.30 3.08 -10.66
N THR A 59 9.08 3.30 -10.19
CA THR A 59 7.88 2.64 -10.72
C THR A 59 6.65 3.52 -10.47
N PRO A 60 5.69 3.58 -11.41
CA PRO A 60 4.44 4.30 -11.21
C PRO A 60 3.56 3.64 -10.16
N ARG A 61 2.83 4.44 -9.38
CA ARG A 61 1.74 3.96 -8.52
C ARG A 61 0.66 3.31 -9.38
N LEU A 62 0.09 2.20 -8.91
CA LEU A 62 -1.07 1.59 -9.53
C LEU A 62 -2.30 2.50 -9.38
N LYS A 63 -2.97 2.82 -10.49
CA LYS A 63 -4.13 3.75 -10.53
C LYS A 63 -5.45 3.06 -10.89
N THR A 64 -5.38 1.92 -11.57
CA THR A 64 -6.55 1.16 -12.04
C THR A 64 -6.37 -0.33 -11.77
N PRO A 65 -7.46 -1.06 -11.51
CA PRO A 65 -7.44 -2.53 -11.59
C PRO A 65 -7.00 -2.99 -12.98
N MET A 66 -6.41 -4.18 -13.06
CA MET A 66 -5.94 -4.74 -14.32
C MET A 66 -6.18 -6.25 -14.39
N ILE A 67 -6.53 -6.76 -15.57
CA ILE A 67 -6.66 -8.19 -15.85
C ILE A 67 -5.71 -8.56 -16.98
N ARG A 68 -5.08 -9.74 -16.87
CA ARG A 68 -4.38 -10.40 -17.98
C ARG A 68 -5.23 -11.56 -18.47
N ARG A 69 -5.89 -11.40 -19.61
CA ARG A 69 -6.87 -12.38 -20.14
C ARG A 69 -6.24 -13.66 -20.65
N GLN A 70 -5.03 -13.57 -21.21
CA GLN A 70 -4.28 -14.71 -21.73
C GLN A 70 -2.89 -14.80 -21.10
N ARG A 71 -2.43 -16.02 -20.79
CA ARG A 71 -1.07 -16.25 -20.32
C ARG A 71 -0.07 -15.75 -21.38
N GLY A 72 0.84 -14.86 -20.98
CA GLY A 72 1.77 -14.19 -21.90
C GLY A 72 1.21 -12.95 -22.63
N GLY A 73 -0.10 -12.67 -22.52
CA GLY A 73 -0.74 -11.45 -23.05
C GLY A 73 -0.42 -10.21 -22.21
N LYS A 74 -0.98 -9.05 -22.53
CA LYS A 74 -0.76 -7.78 -21.78
C LYS A 74 -1.65 -7.68 -20.54
N LEU A 75 -1.23 -6.87 -19.57
CA LEU A 75 -2.12 -6.39 -18.50
C LEU A 75 -2.89 -5.20 -19.04
N GLU A 76 -4.21 -5.27 -18.97
CA GLU A 76 -5.11 -4.22 -19.47
C GLU A 76 -5.89 -3.62 -18.31
N ALA A 77 -6.07 -2.30 -18.32
CA ALA A 77 -6.85 -1.60 -17.31
C ALA A 77 -8.33 -1.95 -17.47
N VAL A 78 -9.00 -2.22 -16.36
CA VAL A 78 -10.41 -2.60 -16.30
C VAL A 78 -11.13 -1.83 -15.19
N SER A 79 -12.46 -1.86 -15.18
CA SER A 79 -13.24 -1.27 -14.10
C SER A 79 -13.10 -2.07 -12.80
N TRP A 80 -13.50 -1.46 -11.68
CA TRP A 80 -13.58 -2.17 -10.40
C TRP A 80 -14.60 -3.30 -10.44
N ASP A 81 -15.77 -3.09 -11.06
CA ASP A 81 -16.81 -4.11 -11.16
C ASP A 81 -16.31 -5.33 -11.93
N GLU A 82 -15.64 -5.13 -13.06
CA GLU A 82 -15.06 -6.21 -13.86
C GLU A 82 -13.97 -6.95 -13.10
N ALA A 83 -13.09 -6.23 -12.39
CA ALA A 83 -12.02 -6.84 -11.61
C ALA A 83 -12.54 -7.68 -10.44
N LEU A 84 -13.50 -7.16 -9.69
CA LEU A 84 -14.08 -7.82 -8.53
C LEU A 84 -14.92 -9.03 -8.94
N ASP A 85 -15.75 -8.90 -10.00
CA ASP A 85 -16.52 -10.00 -10.54
C ASP A 85 -15.60 -11.11 -11.09
N TYR A 86 -14.54 -10.74 -11.81
CA TYR A 86 -13.57 -11.69 -12.32
C TYR A 86 -12.90 -12.50 -11.20
N VAL A 87 -12.44 -11.83 -10.13
CA VAL A 87 -11.82 -12.49 -8.97
C VAL A 87 -12.84 -13.38 -8.26
N ALA A 88 -14.03 -12.88 -7.96
CA ALA A 88 -15.09 -13.63 -7.26
C ALA A 88 -15.49 -14.89 -8.04
N THR A 89 -15.70 -14.76 -9.35
CA THR A 89 -16.05 -15.86 -10.25
C THR A 89 -14.95 -16.92 -10.28
N ARG A 90 -13.69 -16.51 -10.43
CA ARG A 90 -12.56 -17.46 -10.52
C ARG A 90 -12.28 -18.17 -9.20
N LEU A 91 -12.29 -17.44 -8.09
CA LEU A 91 -12.13 -18.04 -6.76
C LEU A 91 -13.27 -19.00 -6.43
N SER A 92 -14.52 -18.64 -6.75
CA SER A 92 -15.68 -19.52 -6.54
C SER A 92 -15.62 -20.78 -7.39
N ALA A 93 -15.20 -20.68 -8.66
CA ALA A 93 -15.03 -21.83 -9.54
C ALA A 93 -13.92 -22.78 -9.05
N ILE A 94 -12.80 -22.23 -8.57
CA ILE A 94 -11.70 -23.02 -7.97
C ILE A 94 -12.19 -23.72 -6.70
N LYS A 95 -12.87 -22.99 -5.81
CA LYS A 95 -13.45 -23.53 -4.57
C LYS A 95 -14.42 -24.68 -4.85
N ALA A 96 -15.34 -24.50 -5.82
CA ALA A 96 -16.33 -25.52 -6.17
C ALA A 96 -15.69 -26.78 -6.76
N LYS A 97 -14.59 -26.63 -7.52
CA LYS A 97 -13.92 -27.74 -8.21
C LYS A 97 -12.91 -28.49 -7.35
N TYR A 98 -12.18 -27.79 -6.48
CA TYR A 98 -11.02 -28.33 -5.77
C TYR A 98 -11.10 -28.20 -4.25
N GLY A 99 -12.19 -27.65 -3.72
CA GLY A 99 -12.35 -27.36 -2.29
C GLY A 99 -11.74 -26.01 -1.87
N PRO A 100 -12.08 -25.52 -0.67
CA PRO A 100 -11.64 -24.21 -0.18
C PRO A 100 -10.12 -24.13 0.05
N ASP A 101 -9.48 -25.23 0.46
CA ASP A 101 -8.05 -25.28 0.79
C ASP A 101 -7.14 -25.16 -0.45
N ALA A 102 -7.71 -25.18 -1.66
CA ALA A 102 -7.01 -24.88 -2.90
C ALA A 102 -6.68 -23.38 -3.08
N ILE A 103 -7.16 -22.50 -2.19
CA ILE A 103 -6.97 -21.05 -2.26
C ILE A 103 -6.07 -20.59 -1.10
N GLN A 104 -4.92 -20.01 -1.44
CA GLN A 104 -4.00 -19.45 -0.46
C GLN A 104 -4.11 -17.91 -0.42
N PRO A 105 -4.68 -17.30 0.64
CA PRO A 105 -4.61 -15.87 0.84
C PRO A 105 -3.22 -15.47 1.38
N PRO A 106 -2.55 -14.44 0.81
CA PRO A 106 -1.34 -13.87 1.39
C PRO A 106 -1.67 -12.85 2.49
N ALA A 107 -0.85 -12.79 3.53
CA ALA A 107 -0.94 -11.77 4.59
C ALA A 107 0.23 -10.78 4.48
N PRO A 108 0.01 -9.50 4.13
CA PRO A 108 1.09 -8.54 4.02
C PRO A 108 1.53 -8.04 5.41
N PRO A 109 2.84 -8.02 5.74
CA PRO A 109 3.32 -7.50 7.02
C PRO A 109 3.34 -5.96 7.08
N ARG A 110 3.06 -5.27 5.96
CA ARG A 110 3.16 -3.80 5.83
C ARG A 110 1.88 -3.03 6.14
N HIS A 111 0.78 -3.73 6.43
CA HIS A 111 -0.51 -3.12 6.77
C HIS A 111 -0.99 -3.70 8.12
N ARG A 112 -0.46 -3.17 9.22
CA ARG A 112 -1.07 -3.21 10.55
C ARG A 112 -1.12 -1.81 11.11
#